data_AF-A0A834MK61-F1
#
_entry.id   AF-A0A834MK61-F1
#
_cell.length_a   1.000
_cell.length_b   1.000
_cell.length_c   1.000
_cell.angle_alpha   90.00
_cell.angle_beta   90.00
_cell.angle_gamma   90.00
#
_symmetry.space_group_name_H-M   'P 1'
#
loop_
_entity.id
_entity.type
_entity.pdbx_description
1 polymer ?
#
loop_
_entity_poly.entity_id
_entity_poly.type
_entity_poly.pdbx_seq_one_letter_code
_entity_poly.pdbx_strand_id
1 'polypeptide(L)'
;MSHYLWILNEKISLLAGVRESLVKIANIGDTIFALTDGNNLLKGSVQNSNDVQKELILNVVDNLKLVDIDAYKEYLYIIDTEGNVFMCNEQVEILHELHFIEQSKCPCGHPEIKQRVKIKSLAVGSFGKLFISTNNQLWGCGYMPQV
;
A
#
# COMPACT_ATOMS: atom_id res chain seq x y z
N MET A 1 -9.87 21.70 4.69
CA MET A 1 -8.41 21.94 4.64
C MET A 1 -7.98 21.85 3.20
N SER A 2 -7.18 22.80 2.72
CA SER A 2 -6.61 22.74 1.37
C SER A 2 -5.27 22.04 1.47
N HIS A 3 -5.18 20.83 0.92
CA HIS A 3 -3.92 20.10 0.82
C HIS A 3 -3.21 20.52 -0.48
N TYR A 4 -1.88 20.60 -0.43
CA TYR A 4 -1.06 20.94 -1.59
C TYR A 4 -0.02 19.85 -1.79
N LEU A 5 0.13 19.41 -3.03
CA LEU A 5 1.27 18.60 -3.44
C LEU A 5 2.29 19.53 -4.11
N TRP A 6 3.57 19.30 -3.85
CA TRP A 6 4.65 20.02 -4.51
C TRP A 6 5.37 19.07 -5.46
N ILE A 7 5.46 19.44 -6.73
CA ILE A 7 6.34 18.77 -7.70
C ILE A 7 7.48 19.73 -8.00
N LEU A 8 8.65 19.45 -7.44
CA LEU A 8 9.80 20.35 -7.49
C LEU A 8 9.42 21.75 -6.94
N ASN A 9 9.32 22.73 -7.85
CA ASN A 9 8.98 24.12 -7.52
C ASN A 9 7.52 24.47 -7.91
N GLU A 10 6.77 23.53 -8.47
CA GLU A 10 5.39 23.71 -8.89
C GLU A 10 4.44 23.28 -7.78
N LYS A 11 3.49 24.17 -7.46
CA LYS A 11 2.39 23.89 -6.54
C LYS A 11 1.24 23.26 -7.31
N ILE A 12 0.81 22.06 -6.89
CA ILE A 12 -0.32 21.36 -7.47
C ILE A 12 -1.50 21.43 -6.50
N SER A 13 -2.63 21.85 -7.04
CA SER A 13 -3.90 21.85 -6.31
C SER A 13 -4.40 20.41 -6.18
N LEU A 14 -4.67 19.98 -4.95
CA LEU A 14 -5.28 18.68 -4.69
C LEU A 14 -6.80 18.81 -4.69
N LEU A 15 -7.45 18.08 -5.59
CA LEU A 15 -8.89 17.88 -5.60
C LEU A 15 -9.19 16.45 -5.14
N ALA A 16 -9.36 16.29 -3.83
CA ALA A 16 -9.80 15.03 -3.23
C ALA A 16 -11.27 15.13 -2.85
N GLY A 17 -12.07 14.14 -3.25
CA GLY A 17 -13.49 14.04 -2.90
C GLY A 17 -13.79 13.75 -1.42
N VAL A 18 -12.79 13.76 -0.54
CA VAL A 18 -12.89 13.36 0.88
C VAL A 18 -12.35 14.43 1.82
N ARG A 19 -12.91 14.46 3.03
CA ARG A 19 -12.50 15.37 4.12
C ARG A 19 -11.42 14.79 5.05
N GLU A 20 -11.07 13.53 4.83
CA GLU A 20 -10.11 12.76 5.62
C GLU A 20 -8.68 13.21 5.38
N SER A 21 -7.79 12.92 6.33
CA SER A 21 -6.37 13.28 6.23
C SER A 21 -5.61 12.21 5.45
N LEU A 22 -4.65 12.60 4.61
CA LEU A 22 -3.80 11.63 3.92
C LEU A 22 -2.70 11.12 4.86
N VAL A 23 -2.55 9.80 4.94
CA VAL A 23 -1.59 9.11 5.81
C VAL A 23 -0.39 8.58 5.02
N LYS A 24 -0.63 8.04 3.82
CA LYS A 24 0.42 7.47 2.98
C LYS A 24 0.12 7.67 1.51
N ILE A 25 1.16 7.78 0.68
CA ILE A 25 1.05 7.92 -0.77
C ILE A 25 1.96 6.87 -1.41
N ALA A 26 1.49 6.30 -2.52
CA ALA A 26 2.25 5.41 -3.38
C ALA A 26 1.94 5.74 -4.85
N ASN A 27 2.77 5.30 -5.80
CA ASN A 27 2.52 5.54 -7.22
C ASN A 27 2.91 4.35 -8.10
N ILE A 28 2.17 4.18 -9.18
CA ILE A 28 2.50 3.29 -10.29
C ILE A 28 2.46 4.13 -11.56
N GLY A 29 3.61 4.31 -12.20
CA GLY A 29 3.72 5.28 -13.30
C GLY A 29 3.23 6.66 -12.87
N ASP A 30 2.26 7.19 -13.61
CA ASP A 30 1.63 8.50 -13.38
C ASP A 30 0.36 8.42 -12.50
N THR A 31 -0.04 7.22 -12.10
CA THR A 31 -1.17 7.01 -11.20
C THR A 31 -0.70 7.08 -9.75
N ILE A 32 -1.38 7.94 -8.99
CA ILE A 32 -1.14 8.18 -7.57
C ILE A 32 -2.22 7.48 -6.76
N PHE A 33 -1.79 6.78 -5.73
CA PHE A 33 -2.61 6.16 -4.71
C PHE A 33 -2.37 6.89 -3.39
N ALA A 34 -3.43 7.27 -2.69
CA ALA A 34 -3.33 7.89 -1.38
C ALA A 34 -4.22 7.16 -0.38
N LEU A 35 -3.65 6.80 0.76
CA LEU A 35 -4.35 6.21 1.89
C LEU A 35 -4.77 7.31 2.85
N THR A 36 -6.01 7.26 3.32
CA THR A 36 -6.54 8.19 4.32
C THR A 36 -6.51 7.61 5.74
N ASP A 37 -6.68 8.47 6.75
CA ASP A 37 -6.88 8.08 8.15
C ASP A 37 -8.22 7.36 8.41
N GLY A 38 -9.18 7.47 7.48
CA GLY A 38 -10.42 6.70 7.44
C GLY A 38 -10.32 5.35 6.74
N ASN A 39 -9.10 4.87 6.49
CA ASN A 39 -8.78 3.63 5.76
C ASN A 39 -9.30 3.62 4.31
N ASN A 40 -9.61 4.77 3.71
CA ASN A 40 -10.02 4.83 2.30
C ASN A 40 -8.80 4.87 1.39
N LEU A 41 -8.88 4.15 0.27
CA LEU A 41 -7.96 4.32 -0.84
C LEU A 41 -8.51 5.38 -1.79
N LEU A 42 -7.69 6.37 -2.09
CA LEU A 42 -7.92 7.30 -3.18
C LEU A 42 -6.99 6.95 -4.34
N LYS A 43 -7.51 7.07 -5.57
CA LYS A 43 -6.76 6.84 -6.79
C LYS A 43 -6.95 8.03 -7.73
N GLY A 44 -5.89 8.43 -8.41
CA GLY A 44 -5.97 9.51 -9.37
C GLY A 44 -4.70 9.73 -10.16
N SER A 45 -4.69 10.76 -10.98
CA SER A 45 -3.55 11.18 -11.77
C SER A 45 -3.50 12.70 -11.87
N VAL A 46 -2.32 13.21 -12.23
CA VAL A 46 -2.14 14.64 -12.48
C VAL A 46 -2.74 14.97 -13.84
N GLN A 47 -3.66 15.94 -13.88
CA GLN A 47 -4.29 16.44 -15.10
C GLN A 47 -3.90 17.91 -15.33
N ASN A 48 -3.83 18.31 -16.60
CA ASN A 48 -3.60 19.70 -16.98
C ASN A 48 -4.94 20.43 -17.06
N SER A 49 -5.15 21.37 -16.15
CA SER A 49 -6.28 22.30 -16.13
C SER A 49 -5.84 23.57 -16.89
N ASN A 50 -6.32 23.73 -18.13
CA ASN A 50 -6.17 24.93 -18.97
C ASN A 50 -4.72 25.43 -19.18
N ASP A 51 -3.77 24.54 -19.52
CA ASP A 51 -2.35 24.81 -19.89
C ASP A 51 -1.45 25.51 -18.85
N VAL A 52 -2.00 26.06 -17.75
CA VAL A 52 -1.23 26.84 -16.76
C VAL A 52 -1.22 26.20 -15.37
N GLN A 53 -2.21 25.36 -15.03
CA GLN A 53 -2.31 24.74 -13.72
C GLN A 53 -2.41 23.22 -13.80
N LYS A 54 -1.58 22.54 -13.03
CA LYS A 54 -1.67 21.10 -12.82
C LYS A 54 -2.55 20.83 -11.61
N GLU A 55 -3.50 19.93 -11.77
CA GLU A 55 -4.42 19.51 -10.71
C GLU A 55 -4.27 18.01 -10.49
N LEU A 56 -4.15 17.59 -9.23
CA LEU A 56 -4.23 16.17 -8.88
C LEU A 56 -5.66 15.88 -8.47
N ILE A 57 -6.35 15.09 -9.29
CA ILE A 57 -7.73 14.67 -9.03
C ILE A 57 -7.69 13.28 -8.41
N LEU A 58 -8.10 13.17 -7.15
CA LEU A 58 -8.19 11.91 -6.42
C LEU A 58 -9.64 11.50 -6.19
N ASN A 59 -10.00 10.33 -6.70
CA ASN A 59 -11.31 9.72 -6.51
C ASN A 59 -11.22 8.56 -5.51
N VAL A 60 -12.27 8.37 -4.71
CA VAL A 60 -12.35 7.24 -3.78
C VAL A 60 -12.48 5.94 -4.58
N VAL A 61 -11.74 4.91 -4.16
CA VAL A 61 -11.93 3.54 -4.65
C VAL A 61 -12.97 2.87 -3.74
N ASP A 62 -14.16 2.65 -4.29
CA ASP A 62 -15.29 2.12 -3.53
C ASP A 62 -15.05 0.69 -3.01
N ASN A 63 -15.70 0.35 -1.89
CA ASN A 63 -15.69 -0.98 -1.26
C ASN A 63 -14.29 -1.52 -0.87
N LEU A 64 -13.29 -0.63 -0.74
CA LEU A 64 -11.94 -1.02 -0.36
C LEU A 64 -11.49 -0.25 0.88
N LYS A 65 -11.18 -0.98 1.95
CA LYS A 65 -10.67 -0.43 3.21
C LYS A 65 -9.31 -1.03 3.53
N LEU A 66 -8.32 -0.16 3.68
CA LEU A 66 -6.91 -0.55 3.78
C LEU A 66 -6.26 0.04 5.02
N VAL A 67 -5.26 -0.66 5.56
CA VAL A 67 -4.46 -0.20 6.71
C VAL A 67 -3.06 0.26 6.30
N ASP A 68 -2.52 -0.26 5.19
CA ASP A 68 -1.25 0.19 4.62
C ASP A 68 -1.20 -0.07 3.12
N ILE A 69 -0.41 0.74 2.41
CA ILE A 69 -0.15 0.62 0.97
C ILE A 69 1.33 0.86 0.67
N ASP A 70 1.85 0.25 -0.38
CA ASP A 70 3.13 0.64 -0.99
C ASP A 70 3.17 0.16 -2.43
N ALA A 71 4.02 0.76 -3.26
CA ALA A 71 4.10 0.40 -4.67
C ALA A 71 5.54 0.18 -5.10
N TYR A 72 5.72 -0.77 -6.01
CA TYR A 72 6.99 -0.98 -6.67
C TYR A 72 6.80 -1.46 -8.10
N LYS A 73 7.42 -0.75 -9.04
CA LYS A 73 7.26 -0.92 -10.49
C LYS A 73 5.78 -0.81 -10.88
N GLU A 74 5.19 -1.91 -11.34
CA GLU A 74 3.83 -2.02 -11.87
C GLU A 74 2.84 -2.60 -10.84
N TYR A 75 3.30 -2.86 -9.60
CA TYR A 75 2.51 -3.54 -8.58
C TYR A 75 2.24 -2.63 -7.39
N LEU A 76 0.97 -2.62 -6.97
CA LEU A 76 0.51 -2.02 -5.72
C LEU A 76 0.40 -3.15 -4.69
N TYR A 77 0.98 -2.95 -3.52
CA TYR A 77 0.83 -3.84 -2.38
C TYR A 77 -0.09 -3.17 -1.38
N ILE A 78 -1.14 -3.89 -0.98
CA ILE A 78 -2.17 -3.38 -0.08
C ILE A 78 -2.33 -4.33 1.11
N ILE A 79 -2.70 -3.75 2.25
CA ILE A 79 -3.12 -4.50 3.43
C ILE A 79 -4.56 -4.13 3.74
N ASP A 80 -5.45 -5.11 3.82
CA ASP A 80 -6.84 -4.88 4.22
C ASP A 80 -6.99 -4.70 5.74
N THR A 81 -8.20 -4.39 6.19
CA THR A 81 -8.51 -4.25 7.62
C THR A 81 -8.41 -5.54 8.43
N GLU A 82 -8.32 -6.69 7.78
CA GLU A 82 -8.13 -8.00 8.42
C GLU A 82 -6.65 -8.41 8.49
N GLY A 83 -5.74 -7.57 7.99
CA GLY A 83 -4.31 -7.81 7.92
C GLY A 83 -3.89 -8.84 6.87
N ASN A 84 -4.71 -9.07 5.85
CA ASN A 84 -4.35 -9.82 4.66
C ASN A 84 -3.59 -8.90 3.69
N VAL A 85 -2.59 -9.47 3.02
CA VAL A 85 -1.73 -8.72 2.09
C VAL A 85 -2.04 -9.16 0.67
N PHE A 86 -2.29 -8.20 -0.21
CA PHE A 86 -2.55 -8.45 -1.62
C PHE A 86 -1.59 -7.67 -2.50
N MET A 87 -1.30 -8.26 -3.66
CA MET A 87 -0.61 -7.61 -4.76
C MET A 87 -1.64 -7.32 -5.84
N CYS A 88 -1.71 -6.07 -6.26
CA CYS A 88 -2.65 -5.55 -7.22
C CYS A 88 -1.94 -4.90 -8.41
N ASN A 89 -2.65 -4.76 -9.53
CA ASN A 89 -2.23 -3.89 -10.63
C ASN A 89 -2.64 -2.42 -10.38
N GLU A 90 -2.35 -1.55 -11.34
CA GLU A 90 -2.75 -0.14 -11.33
C GLU A 90 -4.27 0.06 -11.23
N GLN A 91 -5.06 -0.89 -11.75
CA GLN A 91 -6.52 -0.90 -11.68
C GLN A 91 -7.06 -1.34 -10.33
N VAL A 92 -6.17 -1.68 -9.37
CA VAL A 92 -6.50 -2.20 -8.05
C VAL A 92 -7.19 -3.59 -8.13
N GLU A 93 -6.96 -4.32 -9.21
CA GLU A 93 -7.39 -5.71 -9.34
C GLU A 93 -6.41 -6.61 -8.59
N ILE A 94 -6.92 -7.50 -7.74
CA ILE A 94 -6.10 -8.43 -6.97
C ILE A 94 -5.50 -9.46 -7.91
N LEU A 95 -4.18 -9.47 -8.02
CA LEU A 95 -3.42 -10.46 -8.79
C LEU A 95 -3.04 -11.65 -7.91
N HIS A 96 -2.53 -11.38 -6.70
CA HIS A 96 -2.08 -12.41 -5.77
C HIS A 96 -2.38 -12.04 -4.31
N GLU A 97 -2.65 -13.07 -3.50
CA GLU A 97 -2.69 -12.97 -2.03
C GLU A 97 -1.37 -13.51 -1.46
N LEU A 98 -0.77 -12.76 -0.54
CA LEU A 98 0.47 -13.14 0.13
C LEU A 98 0.13 -13.75 1.49
N HIS A 99 0.46 -15.04 1.66
CA HIS A 99 0.24 -15.76 2.91
C HIS A 99 1.51 -15.80 3.76
N PHE A 100 1.38 -15.38 5.02
CA PHE A 100 2.42 -15.47 6.04
C PHE A 100 2.05 -16.61 6.97
N ILE A 101 2.91 -17.62 7.06
CA ILE A 101 2.65 -18.84 7.84
C ILE A 101 3.80 -19.02 8.81
N GLU A 102 3.47 -18.97 10.10
CA GLU A 102 4.39 -19.40 11.15
C GLU A 102 4.23 -20.90 11.35
N GLN A 103 5.37 -21.60 11.35
CA GLN A 103 5.45 -23.03 11.59
C GLN A 103 6.22 -23.26 12.88
N SER A 104 5.57 -23.84 13.88
CA SER A 104 6.23 -24.28 15.10
C SER A 104 6.32 -25.81 15.11
N LYS A 105 7.55 -26.32 15.28
CA LYS A 105 7.79 -27.75 15.51
C LYS A 105 7.77 -28.01 17.01
N CYS A 106 6.81 -28.82 17.46
CA CYS A 106 6.85 -29.35 18.82
C CYS A 106 7.93 -30.44 18.91
N PRO A 107 8.88 -30.36 19.88
CA PRO A 107 9.91 -31.39 20.06
C PRO A 107 9.36 -32.80 20.34
N CYS A 108 8.11 -32.89 20.79
CA CYS A 108 7.43 -34.12 21.16
C CYS A 108 6.72 -34.85 20.00
N GLY A 109 6.93 -34.44 18.74
CA GLY A 109 6.35 -35.13 17.58
C GLY A 109 4.86 -34.88 17.34
N HIS A 110 4.29 -33.84 17.96
CA HIS A 110 2.94 -33.38 17.64
C HIS A 110 2.87 -32.77 16.22
N PRO A 111 1.68 -32.77 15.57
CA PRO A 111 1.52 -32.20 14.24
C PRO A 111 1.99 -30.74 14.21
N GLU A 112 2.71 -30.36 13.16
CA GLU A 112 3.14 -28.98 12.95
C GLU A 112 1.93 -28.04 12.99
N ILE A 113 1.94 -27.09 13.93
CA ILE A 113 0.92 -26.04 13.97
C ILE A 113 1.30 -24.99 12.94
N LYS A 114 0.47 -24.86 11.89
CA LYS A 114 0.57 -23.81 10.89
C LYS A 114 -0.42 -22.71 11.24
N GLN A 115 0.10 -21.54 11.62
CA GLN A 115 -0.74 -20.40 11.93
C GLN A 115 -0.56 -19.32 10.87
N ARG A 116 -1.68 -18.81 10.35
CA ARG A 116 -1.68 -17.65 9.46
C ARG A 116 -1.39 -16.39 10.26
N VAL A 117 -0.37 -15.65 9.87
CA VAL A 117 0.05 -14.40 10.48
C VAL A 117 -0.61 -13.24 9.74
N LYS A 118 -1.08 -12.24 10.51
CA LYS A 118 -1.69 -11.02 10.00
C LYS A 118 -0.68 -9.89 9.99
N ILE A 119 -0.70 -9.06 8.95
CA ILE A 119 0.24 -7.97 8.72
C ILE A 119 -0.45 -6.63 8.96
N LYS A 120 0.27 -5.65 9.52
CA LYS A 120 -0.25 -4.29 9.77
C LYS A 120 0.53 -3.18 9.08
N SER A 121 1.73 -3.47 8.57
CA SER A 121 2.49 -2.52 7.78
C SER A 121 3.43 -3.23 6.81
N LEU A 122 3.71 -2.58 5.68
CA LEU A 122 4.62 -3.07 4.66
C LEU A 122 5.50 -1.95 4.08
N ALA A 123 6.67 -2.37 3.57
CA ALA A 123 7.56 -1.55 2.77
C ALA A 123 8.14 -2.42 1.65
N VAL A 124 8.07 -1.93 0.42
CA VAL A 124 8.43 -2.67 -0.79
C VAL A 124 9.50 -1.91 -1.56
N GLY A 125 10.54 -2.62 -1.99
CA GLY A 125 11.62 -2.04 -2.79
C GLY A 125 12.20 -3.03 -3.78
N SER A 126 13.31 -2.62 -4.42
CA SER A 126 13.95 -3.40 -5.49
C SER A 126 14.55 -4.72 -5.05
N PHE A 127 15.06 -4.78 -3.82
CA PHE A 127 15.76 -5.94 -3.30
C PHE A 127 14.87 -6.83 -2.41
N GLY A 128 13.73 -6.32 -1.97
CA GLY A 128 12.85 -7.11 -1.12
C GLY A 128 11.65 -6.35 -0.62
N LYS A 129 10.89 -7.07 0.19
CA LYS A 129 9.65 -6.65 0.81
C LYS A 129 9.77 -6.93 2.29
N LEU A 130 9.47 -5.94 3.11
CA LEU A 130 9.44 -6.04 4.55
C LEU A 130 8.01 -5.88 5.03
N PHE A 131 7.64 -6.67 6.03
CA PHE A 131 6.31 -6.70 6.60
C PHE A 131 6.40 -6.71 8.12
N ILE A 132 5.53 -5.95 8.78
CA ILE A 132 5.38 -5.97 10.23
C ILE A 132 4.06 -6.65 10.54
N SER A 133 4.12 -7.77 11.26
CA SER A 133 2.92 -8.48 11.72
C SER A 133 2.23 -7.74 12.86
N THR A 134 0.97 -8.12 13.14
CA THR A 134 0.18 -7.55 14.24
C THR A 134 0.80 -7.79 15.62
N ASN A 135 1.58 -8.86 15.79
CA ASN A 135 2.37 -9.16 16.97
C ASN A 135 3.79 -8.52 16.97
N ASN A 136 4.05 -7.55 16.07
CA ASN A 136 5.31 -6.80 15.96
C ASN A 136 6.54 -7.62 15.53
N GLN A 137 6.36 -8.78 14.89
CA GLN A 137 7.48 -9.49 14.27
C GLN A 137 7.79 -8.89 12.90
N LEU A 138 9.08 -8.85 12.55
CA LEU A 138 9.53 -8.46 11.22
C LEU A 138 9.61 -9.70 10.33
N TRP A 139 8.96 -9.61 9.17
CA TRP A 139 8.97 -10.60 8.11
C TRP A 139 9.60 -9.99 6.87
N GLY A 140 10.34 -10.78 6.11
CA GLY A 140 11.02 -10.29 4.90
C GLY A 140 11.08 -11.36 3.83
N CYS A 141 10.94 -10.94 2.58
CA CYS A 141 11.20 -11.80 1.43
C CYS A 141 11.81 -10.98 0.29
N GLY A 142 12.61 -11.62 -0.56
CA GLY A 142 13.26 -10.97 -1.69
C GLY A 142 14.71 -11.39 -1.86
N TYR A 143 15.35 -10.77 -2.84
CA TYR A 143 16.77 -10.97 -3.11
C TYR A 143 17.58 -9.92 -2.35
N MET A 144 17.89 -10.22 -1.09
CA MET A 144 18.91 -9.47 -0.36
C MET A 144 20.29 -10.00 -0.77
N PRO A 145 21.09 -9.24 -1.54
CA PRO A 145 22.47 -9.64 -1.78
C PRO A 145 23.17 -9.77 -0.43
N GLN A 146 23.80 -10.93 -0.18
CA GLN A 146 24.65 -11.10 0.99
C GLN A 146 25.82 -10.12 0.86
N VAL A 147 26.04 -9.30 1.89
CA VAL A 147 27.19 -8.40 2.02
C VAL A 147 28.35 -9.16 2.64
#